data_AF-A0A6H9H1I8-F1
#
_entry.id   AF-A0A6H9H1I8-F1
#
_cell.length_a   1.000
_cell.length_b   1.000
_cell.length_c   1.000
_cell.angle_alpha   90.00
_cell.angle_beta   90.00
_cell.angle_gamma   90.00
#
_symmetry.space_group_name_H-M   'P 1'
#
loop_
_entity.id
_entity.type
_entity.pdbx_description
1 polymer ?
#
loop_
_entity_poly.entity_id
_entity_poly.type
_entity_poly.pdbx_seq_one_letter_code
_entity_poly.pdbx_strand_id
1 'polypeptide(L)' 'MRESVIYQDILEEGEEKGRQEGLQAGKEEKTRQIALKMLSSGFPVPEIAQFTDLSPDAIKQLQRQQHN' A
#
# COMPACT_ATOMS: atom_id res chain seq x y z
N MET A 1 -29.63 28.22 -15.43
CA MET A 1 -29.97 26.79 -15.27
C MET A 1 -28.80 25.96 -15.74
N ARG A 2 -28.40 24.95 -14.96
CA ARG A 2 -27.16 24.15 -15.02
C ARG A 2 -25.97 24.72 -14.25
N GLU A 3 -26.20 25.12 -13.01
CA GLU A 3 -25.10 25.25 -12.06
C GLU A 3 -25.45 24.47 -10.79
N SER A 4 -24.42 23.84 -10.22
CA SER A 4 -24.30 23.46 -8.80
C SER A 4 -25.01 22.21 -8.25
N VAL A 5 -25.05 21.09 -8.99
CA VAL A 5 -25.17 19.76 -8.31
C VAL A 5 -24.13 18.82 -8.89
N ILE A 6 -24.14 18.65 -10.21
CA ILE A 6 -23.19 17.78 -10.93
C ILE A 6 -21.72 18.17 -10.69
N TYR A 7 -21.42 19.48 -10.53
CA TYR A 7 -20.05 19.92 -10.30
C TYR A 7 -19.59 19.71 -8.84
N GLN A 8 -20.53 19.76 -7.88
CA GLN A 8 -20.25 19.40 -6.49
C GLN A 8 -19.96 17.89 -6.40
N ASP A 9 -20.79 17.07 -7.05
CA ASP A 9 -20.65 15.62 -7.06
C ASP A 9 -19.30 15.18 -7.67
N ILE A 10 -18.87 15.79 -8.77
CA ILE A 10 -17.57 15.46 -9.42
C ILE A 10 -16.37 15.83 -8.53
N LEU A 11 -16.44 16.96 -7.81
CA LEU A 11 -15.36 17.37 -6.90
C LEU A 11 -15.31 16.45 -5.67
N GLU A 12 -16.46 16.10 -5.11
CA GLU A 12 -16.57 15.22 -3.95
C GLU A 12 -16.11 13.79 -4.29
N GLU A 13 -16.52 13.26 -5.46
CA GLU A 13 -16.02 11.98 -5.98
C GLU A 13 -14.51 12.01 -6.25
N GLY A 14 -13.97 13.13 -6.75
CA GLY A 14 -12.55 13.30 -7.01
C GLY A 14 -11.71 13.32 -5.73
N GLU A 15 -12.18 14.03 -4.70
CA GLU A 15 -11.53 14.05 -3.39
C GLU A 15 -11.63 12.71 -2.67
N GLU A 16 -12.77 12.03 -2.74
CA GLU A 16 -12.96 10.73 -2.11
C GLU A 16 -12.09 9.67 -2.78
N LYS A 17 -12.03 9.63 -4.12
CA LYS A 17 -11.11 8.75 -4.86
C LYS A 17 -9.66 9.04 -4.52
N GLY A 18 -9.22 10.30 -4.56
CA GLY A 18 -7.84 10.66 -4.24
C GLY A 18 -7.45 10.30 -2.80
N ARG A 19 -8.38 10.45 -1.85
CA ARG A 19 -8.16 10.09 -0.44
C ARG A 19 -8.12 8.57 -0.23
N GLN A 20 -9.00 7.81 -0.90
CA GLN A 20 -8.98 6.36 -0.87
C GLN A 20 -7.72 5.80 -1.52
N GLU A 21 -7.34 6.27 -2.71
CA GLU A 21 -6.11 5.87 -3.40
C GLU A 21 -4.86 6.20 -2.57
N GLY A 22 -4.80 7.40 -1.98
CA GLY A 22 -3.70 7.79 -1.10
C GLY A 22 -3.62 6.96 0.19
N LEU A 23 -4.77 6.61 0.79
CA LEU A 23 -4.82 5.75 1.97
C LEU A 23 -4.42 4.31 1.64
N GLN A 24 -4.87 3.78 0.50
CA GLN A 24 -4.55 2.44 0.02
C GLN A 24 -3.05 2.33 -0.29
N ALA A 25 -2.51 3.29 -1.06
CA ALA A 25 -1.08 3.36 -1.37
C ALA A 25 -0.24 3.51 -0.11
N GLY A 26 -0.65 4.35 0.84
CA GLY A 26 0.06 4.54 2.10
C GLY A 26 0.06 3.29 2.99
N LYS A 27 -1.05 2.53 3.02
CA LYS A 27 -1.12 1.26 3.76
C LYS A 27 -0.22 0.20 3.13
N GLU A 28 -0.31 0.02 1.81
CA GLU A 28 0.54 -0.95 1.10
C GLU A 28 2.03 -0.63 1.25
N GLU A 29 2.39 0.64 1.10
CA GLU A 29 3.78 1.11 1.22
C GLU A 29 4.32 0.86 2.64
N LYS A 30 3.52 1.18 3.67
CA LYS A 30 3.92 0.94 5.06
C LYS A 30 4.13 -0.55 5.34
N THR A 31 3.25 -1.41 4.83
CA THR A 31 3.39 -2.87 4.98
C THR A 31 4.64 -3.39 4.27
N ARG A 32 4.92 -2.94 3.04
CA ARG A 32 6.14 -3.28 2.30
C ARG A 32 7.40 -2.81 3.04
N GLN A 33 7.41 -1.59 3.56
CA GLN A 33 8.56 -1.05 4.31
C GLN A 33 8.83 -1.82 5.61
N ILE A 34 7.80 -2.25 6.32
CA ILE A 34 7.95 -3.08 7.53
C ILE A 34 8.55 -4.43 7.14
N ALA A 35 8.02 -5.08 6.10
CA ALA A 35 8.55 -6.36 5.60
C ALA A 35 10.02 -6.25 5.17
N LEU A 36 10.39 -5.15 4.48
CA LEU A 36 11.77 -4.86 4.09
C LEU A 36 12.70 -4.70 5.31
N LYS A 37 12.29 -3.91 6.32
CA LYS A 37 13.08 -3.76 7.56
C LYS A 37 13.28 -5.07 8.30
N MET A 38 12.25 -5.92 8.34
CA MET A 38 12.35 -7.25 8.95
C MET A 38 13.30 -8.16 8.14
N LEU A 39 13.22 -8.14 6.81
CA LEU A 39 14.17 -8.85 5.95
C LEU A 39 15.61 -8.40 6.19
N SER A 40 15.86 -7.08 6.25
CA SER A 40 17.18 -6.53 6.54
C SER A 40 17.67 -6.86 7.96
N SER A 41 16.74 -7.07 8.89
CA SER A 41 17.04 -7.48 10.27
C SER A 41 17.27 -9.00 10.40
N GLY A 42 17.14 -9.76 9.32
CA GLY A 42 17.42 -11.21 9.28
C GLY A 42 16.23 -12.11 9.66
N PHE A 43 15.01 -11.57 9.73
CA PHE A 43 13.82 -12.39 9.99
C PHE A 43 13.53 -13.35 8.84
N PRO A 44 13.07 -14.58 9.13
CA PRO A 44 12.71 -15.55 8.10
C PRO A 44 11.37 -15.16 7.44
N VAL A 45 11.24 -15.42 6.14
CA VAL A 45 10.05 -15.09 5.32
C VAL A 45 8.70 -15.51 5.96
N PRO A 46 8.56 -16.71 6.57
CA PRO A 46 7.31 -17.12 7.22
C PRO A 46 6.90 -16.23 8.41
N GLU A 47 7.85 -15.74 9.21
CA GLU A 47 7.56 -14.82 10.32
C GLU A 47 7.13 -13.46 9.79
N ILE A 48 7.83 -12.95 8.78
CA ILE A 48 7.47 -11.68 8.15
C ILE A 48 6.06 -11.75 7.58
N ALA A 49 5.70 -12.85 6.91
CA ALA A 49 4.35 -13.09 6.39
C ALA A 49 3.28 -13.03 7.49
N GLN A 50 3.58 -13.59 8.67
CA GLN A 50 2.67 -13.59 9.81
C GLN A 50 2.45 -12.19 10.40
N PHE A 51 3.47 -11.33 10.41
CA PHE A 51 3.37 -9.98 11.01
C PHE A 51 2.90 -8.89 10.03
N THR A 52 3.06 -9.11 8.73
CA THR A 52 2.78 -8.11 7.71
C THR A 52 1.55 -8.45 6.87
N ASP A 53 0.91 -9.60 7.11
CA ASP A 53 -0.18 -10.16 6.29
C ASP A 53 0.18 -10.28 4.80
N LEU A 54 1.48 -10.25 4.47
CA LEU A 54 1.98 -10.43 3.12
C LEU A 54 2.15 -11.91 2.82
N SER A 55 1.91 -12.28 1.56
CA SER A 55 2.23 -13.62 1.11
C SER A 55 3.75 -13.85 1.11
N PRO A 56 4.21 -15.08 1.36
CA PRO A 56 5.62 -15.44 1.26
C PRO A 56 6.24 -15.08 -0.10
N ASP A 57 5.45 -15.16 -1.18
CA ASP A 57 5.90 -14.78 -2.53
C ASP A 57 6.07 -13.28 -2.70
N ALA A 58 5.20 -12.45 -2.11
CA ALA A 58 5.36 -11.00 -2.11
C ALA A 58 6.65 -10.60 -1.38
N ILE A 59 6.93 -11.23 -0.24
CA ILE A 59 8.16 -10.97 0.54
C ILE A 59 9.40 -11.42 -0.24
N LYS A 60 9.36 -12.56 -0.92
CA LYS A 60 10.47 -13.00 -1.81
C LYS A 60 10.69 -12.03 -2.97
N GLN A 61 9.64 -11.45 -3.55
CA GLN A 61 9.80 -10.41 -4.57
C GLN A 61 10.48 -9.16 -4.00
N LEU A 62 10.04 -8.70 -2.83
CA LEU A 62 10.67 -7.56 -2.13
C LEU A 62 12.15 -7.82 -1.85
N GLN A 63 12.51 -9.03 -1.42
CA GLN A 63 13.90 -9.42 -1.20
C GLN A 63 14.74 -9.41 -2.48
N ARG A 64 14.17 -9.83 -3.62
CA ARG A 64 14.83 -9.78 -4.93
C ARG A 64 15.01 -8.35 -5.44
N GLN A 65 14.02 -7.49 -5.24
CA GLN A 65 14.07 -6.08 -5.61
C GLN A 65 15.11 -5.30 -4.78
N GLN A 66 15.42 -5.72 -3.55
CA GLN A 66 16.46 -5.11 -2.71
C GLN A 66 17.89 -5.41 -3.18
N HIS A 67 18.11 -6.53 -3.88
CA HIS A 67 19.46 -6.99 -4.28
C HIS A 67 19.83 -6.65 -5.73
N ASN A 68 19.00 -5.85 -6.41
CA ASN A 68 19.17 -5.48 -7.81
C ASN A 68 19.35 -3.97 -7.96
#